data_AF-A0A2V7M1Q7-F1
#
_entry.id   AF-A0A2V7M1Q7-F1
#
_cell.length_a   1.000
_cell.length_b   1.000
_cell.length_c   1.000
_cell.angle_alpha   90.00
_cell.angle_beta   90.00
_cell.angle_gamma   90.00
#
_symmetry.space_group_name_H-M   'P 1'
#
loop_
_entity.id
_entity.type
_entity.pdbx_description
1 polymer ?
#
loop_
_entity_poly.entity_id
_entity_poly.type
_entity_poly.pdbx_seq_one_letter_code
_entity_poly.pdbx_strand_id
1 'polypeptide(L)'
;MIIGDLQAAPAGTALLDCDVRDGKYAFVLSREDSQIVQFDDWSCPVPRRLRYPVIRLIDKRTAVLLDRISSAAGNAWLIKHGAGIVEEFVAGKAISGVVVISDVIAVTYNDEGLSVAPSQEGIAFFSIEGKFVWGYNSEFGSTAGHIWDCYCAAEGPDGRLWFDSYGELPLVGLDCHARTQELVEAPAQLCGPNALSTDGSSFWFFSPNGDEHGVFKWTRGAVKVDRVGEFDGRLRGLPDGTFITVSNTGYRFVQVAA
;
A
#
# COMPACT_ATOMS: atom_id res chain seq x y z
N MET A 1 -21.13 -2.39 6.34
CA MET A 1 -20.08 -2.83 5.39
C MET A 1 -20.68 -3.79 4.37
N ILE A 2 -20.32 -3.66 3.10
CA ILE A 2 -20.73 -4.52 2.00
C ILE A 2 -19.49 -5.26 1.49
N ILE A 3 -19.53 -6.59 1.51
CA ILE A 3 -18.46 -7.44 0.97
C ILE A 3 -18.91 -7.89 -0.42
N GLY A 4 -18.16 -7.51 -1.45
CA GLY A 4 -18.43 -7.92 -2.81
C GLY A 4 -18.14 -9.41 -3.05
N ASP A 5 -18.66 -9.92 -4.16
CA ASP A 5 -18.45 -11.31 -4.56
C ASP A 5 -16.97 -11.61 -4.84
N LEU A 6 -16.57 -12.86 -4.57
CA LEU A 6 -15.23 -13.36 -4.91
C LEU A 6 -15.02 -13.31 -6.42
N GLN A 7 -14.06 -12.48 -6.83
CA GLN A 7 -13.52 -12.52 -8.17
C GLN A 7 -12.41 -13.56 -8.21
N ALA A 8 -12.71 -14.73 -8.77
CA ALA A 8 -11.80 -15.87 -8.78
C ALA A 8 -10.53 -15.59 -9.58
N ALA A 9 -9.41 -16.12 -9.11
CA ALA A 9 -8.17 -16.16 -9.88
C ALA A 9 -8.38 -16.98 -11.18
N PRO A 10 -7.64 -16.68 -12.27
CA PRO A 10 -7.69 -17.48 -13.48
C PRO A 10 -7.42 -18.97 -13.19
N ALA A 11 -8.12 -19.85 -13.93
CA ALA A 11 -8.00 -21.29 -13.73
C ALA A 11 -6.54 -21.78 -13.86
N GLY A 12 -6.12 -22.67 -12.96
CA GLY A 12 -4.75 -23.19 -12.92
C GLY A 12 -3.71 -22.20 -12.37
N THR A 13 -4.15 -21.08 -11.78
CA THR A 13 -3.26 -20.07 -11.20
C THR A 13 -3.61 -19.79 -9.73
N ALA A 14 -2.62 -19.33 -8.97
CA ALA A 14 -2.84 -18.73 -7.65
C ALA A 14 -2.59 -17.23 -7.72
N LEU A 15 -3.51 -16.42 -7.19
CA LEU A 15 -3.35 -14.97 -7.13
C LEU A 15 -2.49 -14.57 -5.92
N LEU A 16 -1.37 -13.90 -6.17
CA LEU A 16 -0.40 -13.52 -5.13
C LEU A 16 -0.59 -12.08 -4.67
N ASP A 17 -0.89 -11.16 -5.58
CA ASP A 17 -1.33 -9.79 -5.29
C ASP A 17 -2.09 -9.22 -6.49
N CYS A 18 -2.90 -8.19 -6.25
CA CYS A 18 -3.52 -7.43 -7.34
C CYS A 18 -3.69 -5.95 -6.99
N ASP A 19 -3.80 -5.15 -8.05
CA ASP A 19 -4.19 -3.76 -7.95
C ASP A 19 -5.20 -3.34 -9.01
N VAL A 20 -5.93 -2.28 -8.68
CA VAL A 20 -6.91 -1.65 -9.55
C VAL A 20 -6.75 -0.13 -9.50
N ARG A 21 -6.70 0.49 -10.67
CA ARG A 21 -6.65 1.95 -10.84
C ARG A 21 -7.27 2.31 -12.17
N ASP A 22 -8.14 3.33 -12.20
CA ASP A 22 -8.83 3.80 -13.41
C ASP A 22 -9.53 2.69 -14.22
N GLY A 23 -10.10 1.70 -13.53
CA GLY A 23 -10.74 0.54 -14.15
C GLY A 23 -9.78 -0.44 -14.82
N LYS A 24 -8.47 -0.28 -14.62
CA LYS A 24 -7.42 -1.21 -15.06
C LYS A 24 -6.95 -2.08 -13.92
N TYR A 25 -6.52 -3.29 -14.26
CA TYR A 25 -6.06 -4.28 -13.30
C TYR A 25 -4.66 -4.74 -13.61
N ALA A 26 -3.88 -4.96 -12.55
CA ALA A 26 -2.62 -5.69 -12.62
C ALA A 26 -2.65 -6.83 -11.59
N PHE A 27 -2.22 -8.01 -12.01
CA PHE A 27 -2.19 -9.22 -11.18
C PHE A 27 -0.80 -9.79 -11.13
N VAL A 28 -0.39 -10.29 -9.96
CA VAL A 28 0.74 -11.22 -9.84
C VAL A 28 0.18 -12.61 -9.66
N LEU A 29 0.47 -13.51 -10.60
CA LEU A 29 -0.07 -14.87 -10.61
C LEU A 29 1.07 -15.89 -10.49
N SER A 30 0.84 -16.95 -9.73
CA SER A 30 1.67 -18.15 -9.73
C SER A 30 1.07 -19.20 -10.67
N ARG A 31 1.90 -19.79 -11.53
CA ARG A 31 1.54 -20.90 -12.44
C ARG A 31 2.59 -22.00 -12.33
N GLU A 32 2.24 -23.12 -11.70
CA GLU A 32 3.16 -24.24 -11.45
C GLU A 32 4.49 -23.74 -10.85
N ASP A 33 5.58 -23.79 -11.64
CA ASP A 33 6.93 -23.40 -11.24
C ASP A 33 7.32 -21.96 -11.67
N SER A 34 6.37 -21.18 -12.18
CA SER A 34 6.58 -19.82 -12.67
C SER A 34 5.66 -18.80 -12.00
N GLN A 35 6.04 -17.53 -12.11
CA GLN A 35 5.20 -16.40 -11.75
C GLN A 35 5.14 -15.44 -12.94
N ILE A 36 4.02 -14.75 -13.08
CA ILE A 36 3.81 -13.77 -14.14
C ILE A 36 3.15 -12.52 -13.57
N VAL A 37 3.33 -11.41 -14.27
CA VAL A 37 2.44 -10.26 -14.16
C VAL A 37 1.48 -10.28 -15.33
N GLN A 38 0.20 -10.11 -15.04
CA GLN A 38 -0.87 -10.01 -16.04
C GLN A 38 -1.53 -8.63 -15.96
N PHE A 39 -1.65 -7.97 -17.12
CA PHE A 39 -2.43 -6.77 -17.35
C PHE A 39 -3.47 -7.10 -18.42
N ASP A 40 -4.76 -7.03 -18.11
CA ASP A 40 -5.83 -7.27 -19.08
C ASP A 40 -5.56 -8.55 -19.95
N ASP A 41 -5.29 -8.37 -21.24
CA ASP A 41 -5.03 -9.38 -22.27
C ASP A 41 -3.54 -9.72 -22.48
N TRP A 42 -2.64 -9.05 -21.76
CA TRP A 42 -1.20 -9.21 -21.90
C TRP A 42 -0.55 -9.70 -20.60
N SER A 43 0.56 -10.43 -20.72
CA SER A 43 1.34 -10.86 -19.56
C SER A 43 2.83 -10.91 -19.86
N CYS A 44 3.64 -10.81 -18.81
CA CYS A 44 5.08 -11.03 -18.88
C CYS A 44 5.57 -11.86 -17.70
N PRO A 45 6.67 -12.63 -17.84
CA PRO A 45 7.28 -13.34 -16.73
C PRO A 45 7.84 -12.36 -15.70
N VAL A 46 7.83 -12.76 -14.43
CA VAL A 46 8.63 -12.08 -13.39
C VAL A 46 10.10 -12.50 -13.54
N PRO A 47 11.07 -11.66 -13.13
CA PRO A 47 12.49 -11.92 -13.39
C PRO A 47 13.03 -13.09 -12.56
N ARG A 48 12.38 -13.40 -11.45
CA ARG A 48 12.65 -14.54 -10.57
C ARG A 48 11.43 -14.83 -9.72
N ARG A 49 11.39 -16.00 -9.08
CA ARG A 49 10.35 -16.32 -8.11
C ARG A 49 10.42 -15.37 -6.92
N LEU A 50 9.37 -14.58 -6.75
CA LEU A 50 9.16 -13.62 -5.67
C LEU A 50 8.51 -14.34 -4.48
N ARG A 51 8.92 -13.98 -3.27
CA ARG A 51 8.44 -14.64 -2.05
C ARG A 51 7.14 -14.00 -1.55
N TYR A 52 7.08 -12.68 -1.52
CA TYR A 52 5.93 -11.90 -1.07
C TYR A 52 5.72 -10.73 -2.03
N PRO A 53 5.25 -11.00 -3.26
CA PRO A 53 5.09 -9.96 -4.26
C PRO A 53 4.02 -8.95 -3.87
N VAL A 54 4.22 -7.70 -4.28
CA VAL A 54 3.24 -6.61 -4.22
C VAL A 54 3.26 -5.88 -5.54
N ILE A 55 2.10 -5.63 -6.14
CA ILE A 55 1.98 -4.88 -7.39
C ILE A 55 1.12 -3.64 -7.19
N ARG A 56 1.54 -2.49 -7.72
CA ARG A 56 0.68 -1.30 -7.78
C ARG A 56 0.70 -0.69 -9.17
N LEU A 57 -0.47 -0.33 -9.68
CA LEU A 57 -0.59 0.42 -10.92
C LEU A 57 -0.10 1.84 -10.69
N ILE A 58 0.81 2.29 -11.55
CA ILE A 58 1.23 3.69 -11.63
C ILE A 58 0.22 4.44 -12.49
N ASP A 59 -0.03 3.91 -13.68
CA ASP A 59 -0.98 4.41 -14.65
C ASP A 59 -1.69 3.23 -15.33
N LYS A 60 -2.48 3.50 -16.38
CA LYS A 60 -3.24 2.48 -17.13
C LYS A 60 -2.40 1.39 -17.81
N ARG A 61 -1.08 1.55 -17.89
CA ARG A 61 -0.13 0.70 -18.63
C ARG A 61 1.13 0.38 -17.87
N THR A 62 1.38 1.01 -16.73
CA THR A 62 2.61 0.83 -15.96
C THR A 62 2.28 0.39 -14.55
N ALA A 63 3.01 -0.58 -14.02
CA ALA A 63 2.95 -0.98 -12.62
C ALA A 63 4.35 -1.07 -12.01
N VAL A 64 4.42 -0.88 -10.70
CA VAL A 64 5.57 -1.24 -9.89
C VAL A 64 5.31 -2.58 -9.23
N LEU A 65 6.24 -3.52 -9.38
CA LEU A 65 6.24 -4.83 -8.73
C LEU A 65 7.39 -4.89 -7.73
N LEU A 66 7.12 -5.27 -6.48
CA LEU A 66 8.11 -5.40 -5.43
C LEU A 66 8.05 -6.77 -4.78
N ASP A 67 9.16 -7.24 -4.24
CA ASP A 67 9.20 -8.37 -3.31
C ASP A 67 9.53 -7.86 -1.90
N ARG A 68 8.59 -8.04 -0.95
CA ARG A 68 8.66 -7.40 0.38
C ARG A 68 9.89 -7.82 1.19
N ILE A 69 10.34 -9.05 0.99
CA ILE A 69 11.49 -9.63 1.69
C ILE A 69 12.44 -10.18 0.63
N SER A 70 13.53 -9.46 0.38
CA SER A 70 14.59 -9.92 -0.52
C SER A 70 15.97 -9.75 0.12
N SER A 71 16.85 -10.71 -0.16
CA SER A 71 18.28 -10.64 0.14
C SER A 71 19.12 -10.21 -1.09
N ALA A 72 18.47 -9.88 -2.21
CA ALA A 72 19.13 -9.58 -3.46
C ALA A 72 19.32 -8.06 -3.67
N ALA A 73 20.28 -7.70 -4.51
CA ALA A 73 20.64 -6.31 -4.84
C ALA A 73 19.58 -5.56 -5.68
N GLY A 74 18.41 -6.14 -5.91
CA GLY A 74 17.26 -5.55 -6.60
C GLY A 74 16.02 -6.35 -6.25
N ASN A 75 14.95 -5.65 -5.86
CA ASN A 75 13.69 -6.26 -5.39
C ASN A 75 12.44 -5.50 -5.83
N ALA A 76 12.61 -4.52 -6.73
CA ALA A 76 11.53 -3.77 -7.32
C ALA A 76 11.76 -3.62 -8.83
N TRP A 77 10.67 -3.65 -9.59
CA TRP A 77 10.68 -3.57 -11.05
C TRP A 77 9.56 -2.68 -11.55
N LEU A 78 9.85 -1.88 -12.56
CA LEU A 78 8.83 -1.22 -13.35
C LEU A 78 8.45 -2.11 -14.53
N ILE A 79 7.15 -2.36 -14.67
CA ILE A 79 6.61 -3.21 -15.71
C ILE A 79 5.65 -2.39 -16.55
N LYS A 80 5.85 -2.42 -17.86
CA LYS A 80 5.04 -1.69 -18.82
C LYS A 80 4.35 -2.63 -19.79
N HIS A 81 3.04 -2.46 -19.93
CA HIS A 81 2.20 -3.23 -20.84
C HIS A 81 2.76 -3.22 -22.26
N GLY A 82 3.07 -4.41 -22.77
CA GLY A 82 3.62 -4.66 -24.11
C GLY A 82 5.15 -4.56 -24.20
N ALA A 83 5.82 -4.05 -23.16
CA ALA A 83 7.29 -3.92 -23.13
C ALA A 83 7.95 -4.87 -22.12
N GLY A 84 7.23 -5.37 -21.12
CA GLY A 84 7.82 -6.19 -20.06
C GLY A 84 8.42 -5.33 -18.96
N ILE A 85 9.49 -5.82 -18.35
CA ILE A 85 10.28 -5.08 -17.36
C ILE A 85 11.09 -4.01 -18.07
N VAL A 86 10.97 -2.76 -17.63
CA VAL A 86 11.68 -1.61 -18.20
C VAL A 86 12.72 -1.01 -17.25
N GLU A 87 12.65 -1.35 -15.96
CA GLU A 87 13.61 -0.89 -14.95
C GLU A 87 13.66 -1.87 -13.75
N GLU A 88 14.81 -1.95 -13.09
CA GLU A 88 15.01 -2.67 -11.82
C GLU A 88 15.69 -1.74 -10.80
N PHE A 89 15.17 -1.73 -9.58
CA PHE A 89 15.73 -0.90 -8.50
C PHE A 89 15.62 -1.57 -7.12
N VAL A 90 16.29 -0.96 -6.14
CA VAL A 90 16.25 -1.38 -4.74
C VAL A 90 15.19 -0.58 -4.01
N ALA A 91 14.13 -1.25 -3.58
CA ALA A 91 13.11 -0.67 -2.72
C ALA A 91 13.29 -1.09 -1.25
N GLY A 92 14.46 -1.60 -0.87
CA GLY A 92 14.80 -1.93 0.51
C GLY A 92 14.25 -3.27 0.97
N LYS A 93 14.08 -3.43 2.27
CA LYS A 93 13.65 -4.66 2.94
C LYS A 93 12.49 -4.37 3.89
N ALA A 94 11.69 -5.40 4.16
CA ALA A 94 10.62 -5.36 5.15
C ALA A 94 9.54 -4.34 4.77
N ILE A 95 9.13 -4.41 3.51
CA ILE A 95 8.11 -3.54 2.93
C ILE A 95 6.73 -3.90 3.49
N SER A 96 6.11 -2.94 4.13
CA SER A 96 4.75 -3.01 4.69
C SER A 96 3.69 -2.65 3.65
N GLY A 97 3.97 -1.66 2.80
CA GLY A 97 2.99 -1.14 1.85
C GLY A 97 3.65 -0.40 0.69
N VAL A 98 2.86 -0.24 -0.37
CA VAL A 98 3.19 0.59 -1.53
C VAL A 98 1.95 1.34 -1.93
N VAL A 99 2.07 2.66 -2.05
CA VAL A 99 1.04 3.57 -2.53
C VAL A 99 1.66 4.41 -3.64
N VAL A 100 1.01 4.46 -4.79
CA VAL A 100 1.41 5.40 -5.84
C VAL A 100 0.50 6.60 -5.74
N ILE A 101 1.04 7.81 -5.68
CA ILE A 101 0.27 9.06 -5.59
C ILE A 101 0.84 10.03 -6.61
N SER A 102 0.00 10.49 -7.53
CA SER A 102 0.44 11.29 -8.68
C SER A 102 1.61 10.59 -9.42
N ASP A 103 2.79 11.20 -9.43
CA ASP A 103 4.05 10.73 -10.05
C ASP A 103 5.08 10.25 -9.01
N VAL A 104 4.63 9.86 -7.82
CA VAL A 104 5.48 9.34 -6.73
C VAL A 104 5.04 7.94 -6.32
N ILE A 105 6.02 7.06 -6.11
CA ILE A 105 5.85 5.74 -5.50
C ILE A 105 6.31 5.85 -4.04
N ALA A 106 5.39 5.81 -3.09
CA ALA A 106 5.68 5.75 -1.68
C ALA A 106 5.75 4.29 -1.21
N VAL A 107 6.84 3.92 -0.56
CA VAL A 107 7.07 2.58 0.01
C VAL A 107 7.19 2.70 1.51
N THR A 108 6.35 1.99 2.26
CA THR A 108 6.34 1.99 3.73
C THR A 108 7.04 0.74 4.27
N TYR A 109 7.71 0.87 5.42
CA TYR A 109 8.50 -0.19 6.04
C TYR A 109 8.05 -0.48 7.47
N ASN A 110 8.49 -1.62 8.00
CA ASN A 110 8.43 -1.93 9.43
C ASN A 110 9.83 -1.92 10.05
N ASP A 111 9.87 -2.13 11.36
CA ASP A 111 11.08 -2.05 12.18
C ASP A 111 12.22 -2.99 11.71
N GLU A 112 11.89 -4.15 11.13
CA GLU A 112 12.89 -5.10 10.58
C GLU A 112 13.72 -4.53 9.43
N GLY A 113 13.25 -3.45 8.80
CA GLY A 113 13.91 -2.77 7.68
C GLY A 113 14.85 -1.64 8.10
N LEU A 114 14.77 -1.13 9.33
CA LEU A 114 15.35 0.17 9.71
C LEU A 114 16.89 0.26 9.66
N SER A 115 17.57 -0.87 9.52
CA SER A 115 19.04 -0.94 9.42
C SER A 115 19.58 -0.93 7.99
N VAL A 116 18.71 -0.86 6.97
CA VAL A 116 19.08 -1.02 5.56
C VAL A 116 18.49 0.10 4.72
N ALA A 117 19.26 0.61 3.75
CA ALA A 117 18.78 1.60 2.80
C ALA A 117 17.85 1.01 1.72
N PRO A 118 16.76 1.71 1.33
CA PRO A 118 16.20 2.95 1.90
C PRO A 118 15.13 2.71 2.99
N SER A 119 15.11 1.55 3.63
CA SER A 119 14.10 1.17 4.61
C SER A 119 14.21 1.88 5.97
N GLN A 120 15.38 2.42 6.31
CA GLN A 120 15.58 3.30 7.48
C GLN A 120 14.74 4.59 7.42
N GLU A 121 14.19 4.93 6.26
CA GLU A 121 13.37 6.12 6.09
C GLU A 121 11.97 6.00 6.71
N GLY A 122 11.54 4.78 7.08
CA GLY A 122 10.18 4.46 7.52
C GLY A 122 9.16 4.53 6.38
N ILE A 123 9.24 5.60 5.58
CA ILE A 123 8.61 5.75 4.27
C ILE A 123 9.64 6.35 3.30
N ALA A 124 9.90 5.66 2.18
CA ALA A 124 10.77 6.13 1.11
C ALA A 124 9.97 6.49 -0.13
N PHE A 125 10.37 7.55 -0.82
CA PHE A 125 9.70 8.08 -2.00
C PHE A 125 10.58 7.89 -3.23
N PHE A 126 10.02 7.26 -4.25
CA PHE A 126 10.66 7.02 -5.54
C PHE A 126 9.89 7.73 -6.65
N SER A 127 10.58 8.14 -7.71
CA SER A 127 9.92 8.62 -8.92
C SER A 127 9.27 7.46 -9.68
N ILE A 128 8.40 7.77 -10.64
CA ILE A 128 7.85 6.77 -11.57
C ILE A 128 8.88 6.11 -12.49
N GLU A 129 10.13 6.57 -12.47
CA GLU A 129 11.29 5.90 -13.09
C GLU A 129 12.08 5.02 -12.10
N GLY A 130 11.57 4.80 -10.88
CA GLY A 130 12.18 3.90 -9.89
C GLY A 130 13.39 4.50 -9.16
N LYS A 131 13.62 5.82 -9.28
CA LYS A 131 14.73 6.48 -8.60
C LYS A 131 14.32 6.93 -7.22
N PHE A 132 15.11 6.61 -6.19
CA PHE A 132 14.93 7.18 -4.85
C PHE A 132 15.06 8.71 -4.92
N VAL A 133 14.08 9.42 -4.35
CA VAL A 133 14.00 10.88 -4.37
C VAL A 133 14.32 11.44 -2.98
N TRP A 134 13.63 10.96 -1.95
CA TRP A 134 13.82 11.36 -0.55
C TRP A 134 13.12 10.37 0.41
N GLY A 135 13.32 10.54 1.71
CA GLY A 135 12.73 9.67 2.75
C GLY A 135 12.24 10.45 3.96
N TYR A 136 11.18 9.95 4.60
CA TYR A 136 10.48 10.65 5.68
C TYR A 136 11.37 10.89 6.90
N ASN A 137 12.04 9.85 7.43
CA ASN A 137 12.84 10.01 8.65
C ASN A 137 14.02 10.97 8.44
N SER A 138 14.64 10.97 7.27
CA SER A 138 15.69 11.96 6.95
C SER A 138 15.15 13.40 6.91
N GLU A 139 13.94 13.61 6.40
CA GLU A 139 13.34 14.95 6.25
C GLU A 139 12.72 15.45 7.56
N PHE A 140 11.93 14.63 8.25
CA PHE A 140 11.11 15.05 9.40
C PHE A 140 11.44 14.34 10.71
N GLY A 141 12.23 13.27 10.69
CA GLY A 141 12.42 12.37 11.83
C GLY A 141 12.92 13.06 13.11
N SER A 142 13.70 14.14 12.96
CA SER A 142 14.22 14.92 14.09
C SER A 142 13.29 16.03 14.60
N THR A 143 12.30 16.44 13.81
CA THR A 143 11.44 17.59 14.11
C THR A 143 9.99 17.23 14.39
N ALA A 144 9.48 16.16 13.77
CA ALA A 144 8.07 15.78 13.86
C ALA A 144 7.86 14.43 14.55
N GLY A 145 8.84 13.53 14.46
CA GLY A 145 8.76 12.18 15.02
C GLY A 145 9.35 11.17 14.05
N HIS A 146 9.95 10.13 14.61
CA HIS A 146 10.59 9.06 13.85
C HIS A 146 9.60 7.94 13.55
N ILE A 147 9.52 7.49 12.30
CA ILE A 147 8.73 6.33 11.90
C ILE A 147 9.55 5.07 12.10
N TRP A 148 9.12 4.24 13.05
CA TRP A 148 9.67 2.90 13.27
C TRP A 148 8.90 1.87 12.44
N ASP A 149 7.56 1.96 12.45
CA ASP A 149 6.69 1.10 11.65
C ASP A 149 5.58 1.91 10.98
N CYS A 150 5.35 1.63 9.70
CA CYS A 150 4.22 2.17 8.96
C CYS A 150 3.51 1.05 8.18
N TYR A 151 2.49 0.47 8.81
CA TYR A 151 1.74 -0.65 8.27
C TYR A 151 0.67 -0.24 7.25
N CYS A 152 0.20 1.01 7.32
CA CYS A 152 -0.85 1.51 6.46
C CYS A 152 -0.49 2.85 5.81
N ALA A 153 -0.98 3.05 4.59
CA ALA A 153 -1.05 4.34 3.96
C ALA A 153 -2.10 4.32 2.84
N ALA A 154 -2.60 5.49 2.46
CA ALA A 154 -3.62 5.69 1.45
C ALA A 154 -3.35 6.95 0.61
N GLU A 155 -3.75 6.91 -0.66
CA GLU A 155 -3.86 8.10 -1.50
C GLU A 155 -5.14 8.86 -1.10
N GLY A 156 -4.99 10.13 -0.74
CA GLY A 156 -6.11 11.04 -0.52
C GLY A 156 -6.54 11.73 -1.81
N PRO A 157 -7.82 12.12 -1.93
CA PRO A 157 -8.30 12.87 -3.10
C PRO A 157 -7.71 14.29 -3.22
N ASP A 158 -7.06 14.77 -2.16
CA ASP A 158 -6.29 16.02 -2.12
C ASP A 158 -4.87 15.87 -2.68
N GLY A 159 -4.51 14.68 -3.20
CA GLY A 159 -3.18 14.38 -3.73
C GLY A 159 -2.13 14.12 -2.66
N ARG A 160 -2.54 13.96 -1.38
CA ARG A 160 -1.63 13.67 -0.28
C ARG A 160 -1.52 12.17 0.00
N LEU A 161 -0.38 11.78 0.54
CA LEU A 161 -0.23 10.49 1.22
C LEU A 161 -0.78 10.63 2.64
N TRP A 162 -1.82 9.87 2.95
CA TRP A 162 -2.33 9.73 4.32
C TRP A 162 -1.77 8.46 4.93
N PHE A 163 -1.22 8.52 6.14
CA PHE A 163 -0.71 7.33 6.83
C PHE A 163 -0.81 7.47 8.35
N ASP A 164 -0.87 6.32 9.01
CA ASP A 164 -0.76 6.18 10.46
C ASP A 164 0.43 5.23 10.71
N SER A 165 1.46 5.77 11.37
CA SER A 165 2.62 5.00 11.79
C SER A 165 2.42 4.54 13.22
N TYR A 166 2.81 3.30 13.52
CA TYR A 166 2.79 2.82 14.90
C TYR A 166 3.75 3.67 15.76
N GLY A 167 3.23 4.26 16.83
CA GLY A 167 4.04 5.01 17.80
C GLY A 167 3.66 6.48 17.94
N GLU A 168 4.63 7.37 17.71
CA GLU A 168 4.62 8.75 18.22
C GLU A 168 3.86 9.76 17.35
N LEU A 169 3.54 9.41 16.10
CA LEU A 169 2.88 10.32 15.18
C LEU A 169 1.36 10.13 15.21
N PRO A 170 0.58 11.23 15.15
CA PRO A 170 -0.84 11.15 14.86
C PRO A 170 -1.04 10.77 13.38
N LEU A 171 -2.29 10.77 12.89
CA LEU A 171 -2.56 10.60 11.47
C LEU A 171 -1.88 11.73 10.68
N VAL A 172 -1.07 11.38 9.69
CA VAL A 172 -0.29 12.33 8.89
C VAL A 172 -0.85 12.44 7.49
N GLY A 173 -1.11 13.68 7.05
CA GLY A 173 -1.38 14.02 5.65
C GLY A 173 -0.18 14.70 5.03
N LEU A 174 0.53 14.01 4.14
CA LEU A 174 1.80 14.44 3.57
C LEU A 174 1.66 14.86 2.11
N ASP A 175 2.11 16.09 1.81
CA ASP A 175 2.39 16.52 0.44
C ASP A 175 3.78 16.02 0.03
N CYS A 176 3.80 15.04 -0.87
CA CYS A 176 5.02 14.36 -1.31
C CYS A 176 5.96 15.27 -2.13
N HIS A 177 5.44 16.35 -2.74
CA HIS A 177 6.21 17.26 -3.59
C HIS A 177 6.72 18.46 -2.81
N ALA A 178 5.82 19.12 -2.08
CA ALA A 178 6.16 20.28 -1.26
C ALA A 178 6.95 19.89 -0.02
N ARG A 179 6.94 18.59 0.36
CA ARG A 179 7.53 18.07 1.60
C ARG A 179 7.00 18.86 2.79
N THR A 180 5.68 18.95 2.85
CA THR A 180 4.97 19.55 3.96
C THR A 180 3.97 18.55 4.50
N GLN A 181 3.78 18.54 5.81
CA GLN A 181 2.87 17.62 6.46
C GLN A 181 1.85 18.36 7.30
N GLU A 182 0.70 17.70 7.44
CA GLU A 182 -0.35 18.04 8.36
C GLU A 182 -0.50 16.91 9.37
N LEU A 183 -0.49 17.27 10.65
CA LEU A 183 -0.68 16.34 11.75
C LEU A 183 -2.13 16.45 12.23
N VAL A 184 -2.83 15.31 12.26
CA VAL A 184 -4.26 15.24 12.58
C VAL A 184 -4.48 14.29 13.74
N GLU A 185 -4.86 14.85 14.90
CA GLU A 185 -5.18 14.06 16.09
C GLU A 185 -6.41 13.19 15.88
N ALA A 186 -6.17 11.92 15.55
CA ALA A 186 -7.19 10.89 15.50
C ALA A 186 -7.46 10.35 16.92
N PRO A 187 -8.70 9.92 17.25
CA PRO A 187 -8.98 9.26 18.52
C PRO A 187 -8.05 8.08 18.79
N ALA A 188 -7.48 8.01 20.00
CA ALA A 188 -6.42 7.06 20.37
C ALA A 188 -6.75 5.57 20.08
N GLN A 189 -8.02 5.19 20.10
CA GLN A 189 -8.46 3.82 19.76
C GLN A 189 -8.28 3.44 18.28
N LEU A 190 -7.90 4.38 17.41
CA LEU A 190 -7.61 4.15 15.99
C LEU A 190 -6.12 3.96 15.70
N CYS A 191 -5.26 4.10 16.71
CA CYS A 191 -3.80 4.04 16.60
C CYS A 191 -3.32 2.70 16.02
N GLY A 192 -2.32 2.77 15.12
CA GLY A 192 -1.63 1.59 14.58
C GLY A 192 -2.51 0.65 13.75
N PRO A 193 -3.32 1.13 12.80
CA PRO A 193 -4.11 0.29 11.92
C PRO A 193 -3.23 -0.46 10.90
N ASN A 194 -3.71 -1.62 10.44
CA ASN A 194 -3.06 -2.37 9.36
C ASN A 194 -3.49 -1.92 7.96
N ALA A 195 -4.61 -1.22 7.82
CA ALA A 195 -5.00 -0.59 6.57
C ALA A 195 -5.78 0.71 6.78
N LEU A 196 -5.66 1.62 5.82
CA LEU A 196 -6.27 2.94 5.83
C LEU A 196 -6.95 3.20 4.49
N SER A 197 -8.12 3.81 4.49
CA SER A 197 -8.79 4.37 3.32
C SER A 197 -9.33 5.75 3.66
N THR A 198 -9.51 6.63 2.68
CA THR A 198 -10.00 7.99 2.91
C THR A 198 -10.75 8.53 1.70
N ASP A 199 -11.71 9.43 1.96
CA ASP A 199 -12.37 10.30 0.97
C ASP A 199 -11.96 11.78 1.16
N GLY A 200 -10.91 12.03 1.96
CA GLY A 200 -10.41 13.35 2.35
C GLY A 200 -11.15 14.00 3.53
N SER A 201 -12.41 13.62 3.78
CA SER A 201 -13.20 14.11 4.92
C SER A 201 -13.26 13.10 6.07
N SER A 202 -13.33 11.83 5.71
CA SER A 202 -13.47 10.68 6.57
C SER A 202 -12.36 9.69 6.28
N PHE A 203 -12.01 8.95 7.32
CA PHE A 203 -10.97 7.95 7.33
C PHE A 203 -11.54 6.63 7.82
N TRP A 204 -11.16 5.56 7.14
CA TRP A 204 -11.52 4.21 7.51
C TRP A 204 -10.27 3.45 7.92
N PHE A 205 -10.30 2.91 9.13
CA PHE A 205 -9.21 2.21 9.78
C PHE A 205 -9.59 0.74 9.89
N PHE A 206 -8.69 -0.15 9.49
CA PHE A 206 -8.85 -1.57 9.69
C PHE A 206 -7.78 -2.10 10.64
N SER A 207 -8.21 -2.91 11.58
CA SER A 207 -7.35 -3.60 12.54
C SER A 207 -6.45 -2.64 13.34
N PRO A 208 -6.99 -1.60 14.01
CA PRO A 208 -6.21 -0.79 14.95
C PRO A 208 -5.69 -1.63 16.11
N ASN A 209 -4.73 -1.10 16.86
CA ASN A 209 -4.13 -1.82 17.98
C ASN A 209 -5.19 -2.24 19.02
N GLY A 210 -5.23 -3.53 19.34
CA GLY A 210 -6.19 -4.12 20.28
C GLY A 210 -7.53 -4.56 19.68
N ASP A 211 -7.80 -4.34 18.39
CA ASP A 211 -8.95 -4.92 17.67
C ASP A 211 -8.52 -5.40 16.28
N GLU A 212 -8.09 -6.66 16.17
CA GLU A 212 -7.53 -7.25 14.94
C GLU A 212 -8.53 -7.39 13.78
N HIS A 213 -9.83 -7.29 14.05
CA HIS A 213 -10.88 -7.56 13.06
C HIS A 213 -11.72 -6.32 12.75
N GLY A 214 -11.70 -5.31 13.61
CA GLY A 214 -12.58 -4.14 13.50
C GLY A 214 -12.29 -3.26 12.29
N VAL A 215 -13.36 -2.78 11.67
CA VAL A 215 -13.35 -1.69 10.69
C VAL A 215 -14.03 -0.49 11.32
N PHE A 216 -13.32 0.63 11.38
CA PHE A 216 -13.77 1.86 12.01
C PHE A 216 -13.83 3.00 11.00
N LYS A 217 -14.81 3.87 11.13
CA LYS A 217 -14.93 5.14 10.42
C LYS A 217 -14.76 6.28 11.40
N TRP A 218 -13.98 7.28 11.01
CA TRP A 218 -13.86 8.53 11.72
C TRP A 218 -13.85 9.71 10.76
N THR A 219 -14.70 10.69 11.02
CA THR A 219 -14.71 11.96 10.28
C THR A 219 -13.82 12.96 11.02
N ARG A 220 -12.99 13.69 10.28
CA ARG A 220 -12.02 14.61 10.86
C ARG A 220 -12.69 15.63 11.79
N GLY A 221 -12.14 15.76 13.01
CA GLY A 221 -12.65 16.67 14.05
C GLY A 221 -13.88 16.15 14.80
N ALA A 222 -14.43 14.99 14.43
CA ALA A 222 -15.51 14.38 15.19
C ALA A 222 -14.97 13.76 16.49
N VAL A 223 -15.75 13.88 17.56
CA VAL A 223 -15.48 13.19 18.84
C VAL A 223 -15.80 11.70 18.75
N LYS A 224 -16.83 11.36 17.96
CA LYS A 224 -17.31 9.99 17.82
C LYS A 224 -16.52 9.25 16.75
N VAL A 225 -16.22 7.99 17.03
CA VAL A 225 -15.74 6.99 16.06
C VAL A 225 -16.83 5.93 15.93
N ASP A 226 -17.10 5.51 14.70
CA ASP A 226 -18.09 4.49 14.41
C ASP A 226 -17.38 3.18 14.05
N ARG A 227 -17.71 2.08 14.75
CA ARG A 227 -17.35 0.73 14.29
C ARG A 227 -18.38 0.30 13.25
N VAL A 228 -17.93 0.12 12.02
CA VAL A 228 -18.78 0.01 10.82
C VAL A 228 -18.74 -1.38 10.18
N GLY A 229 -17.90 -2.27 10.71
CA GLY A 229 -17.83 -3.67 10.34
C GLY A 229 -16.73 -4.42 11.08
N GLU A 230 -16.62 -5.70 10.76
CA GLU A 230 -15.53 -6.60 11.13
C GLU A 230 -15.12 -7.39 9.89
N PHE A 231 -13.84 -7.71 9.76
CA PHE A 231 -13.33 -8.50 8.63
C PHE A 231 -12.22 -9.45 9.07
N ASP A 232 -12.35 -10.73 8.71
CA ASP A 232 -11.34 -11.75 8.96
C ASP A 232 -10.38 -11.84 7.76
N GLY A 233 -9.14 -11.41 7.98
CA GLY A 233 -8.06 -11.52 7.01
C GLY A 233 -7.33 -10.20 6.82
N ARG A 234 -6.76 -10.01 5.62
CA ARG A 234 -6.01 -8.80 5.29
C ARG A 234 -6.83 -7.89 4.40
N LEU A 235 -6.86 -6.61 4.75
CA LEU A 235 -7.36 -5.56 3.89
C LEU A 235 -6.21 -4.67 3.45
N ARG A 236 -6.37 -4.09 2.26
CA ARG A 236 -5.59 -2.96 1.78
C ARG A 236 -6.55 -1.84 1.42
N GLY A 237 -6.19 -0.62 1.77
CA GLY A 237 -6.94 0.57 1.38
C GLY A 237 -6.99 0.81 -0.12
N LEU A 238 -8.16 1.19 -0.59
CA LEU A 238 -8.42 1.88 -1.85
C LEU A 238 -9.09 3.23 -1.52
N PRO A 239 -9.26 4.14 -2.49
CA PRO A 239 -10.00 5.39 -2.24
C PRO A 239 -11.43 5.18 -1.75
N ASP A 240 -12.01 6.24 -1.18
CA ASP A 240 -13.45 6.39 -0.92
C ASP A 240 -14.05 5.30 -0.01
N GLY A 241 -13.39 4.99 1.11
CA GLY A 241 -13.87 4.01 2.09
C GLY A 241 -13.92 2.58 1.57
N THR A 242 -13.19 2.30 0.49
CA THR A 242 -13.11 0.97 -0.11
C THR A 242 -11.82 0.28 0.34
N PHE A 243 -11.91 -1.02 0.55
CA PHE A 243 -10.75 -1.89 0.73
C PHE A 243 -10.77 -3.02 -0.30
N ILE A 244 -9.60 -3.62 -0.51
CA ILE A 244 -9.44 -4.86 -1.26
C ILE A 244 -8.78 -5.92 -0.38
N THR A 245 -9.27 -7.14 -0.48
CA THR A 245 -8.62 -8.33 0.08
C THR A 245 -8.20 -9.24 -1.06
N VAL A 246 -7.04 -9.88 -0.90
CA VAL A 246 -6.45 -10.77 -1.90
C VAL A 246 -6.05 -12.07 -1.24
N SER A 247 -6.35 -13.17 -1.92
CA SER A 247 -5.99 -14.53 -1.52
C SER A 247 -5.58 -15.33 -2.75
N ASN A 248 -5.00 -16.50 -2.52
CA ASN A 248 -4.59 -17.40 -3.61
C ASN A 248 -5.73 -17.78 -4.55
N THR A 249 -6.98 -17.74 -4.10
CA THR A 249 -8.16 -18.12 -4.89
C THR A 249 -8.82 -16.94 -5.60
N GLY A 250 -8.44 -15.70 -5.31
CA GLY A 250 -9.07 -14.51 -5.88
C GLY A 250 -9.05 -13.30 -4.95
N TYR A 251 -9.80 -12.27 -5.32
CA TYR A 251 -9.90 -11.01 -4.58
C TYR A 251 -11.35 -10.57 -4.37
N ARG A 252 -11.59 -9.69 -3.39
CA ARG A 252 -12.88 -9.06 -3.13
C ARG A 252 -12.70 -7.59 -2.78
N PHE A 253 -13.68 -6.79 -3.17
CA PHE A 253 -13.83 -5.44 -2.63
C PHE A 253 -14.66 -5.49 -1.34
N VAL A 254 -14.27 -4.67 -0.38
CA VAL A 254 -14.98 -4.45 0.86
C VAL A 254 -15.30 -2.97 0.93
N GLN A 255 -16.55 -2.62 0.66
CA GLN A 255 -17.02 -1.24 0.69
C GLN A 255 -17.62 -0.94 2.06
N VAL A 256 -17.14 0.12 2.68
CA VAL A 256 -17.70 0.60 3.94
C VAL A 256 -18.65 1.73 3.60
N ALA A 257 -19.87 1.67 4.14
CA ALA A 257 -20.87 2.69 3.84
C ALA A 257 -20.35 4.08 4.27
N ALA A 258 -20.63 5.07 3.42
CA ALA A 258 -20.45 6.48 3.75
C ALA A 258 -21.37 6.90 4.90
#